data_AF-A0A9P7FNR4-F1
#
_entry.id   AF-A0A9P7FNR4-F1
#
_cell.length_a   1.000
_cell.length_b   1.000
_cell.length_c   1.000
_cell.angle_alpha   90.00
_cell.angle_beta   90.00
_cell.angle_gamma   90.00
#
_symmetry.space_group_name_H-M   'P 1'
#
loop_
_entity.id
_entity.type
_entity.pdbx_description
1 polymer ?
#
loop_
_entity_poly.entity_id
_entity_poly.type
_entity_poly.pdbx_seq_one_letter_code
_entity_poly.pdbx_strand_id
1 'polypeptide(L)'
;MSIHSISVVIKGRIITTGRVEEGSNTFLEYAHTLWTKAHGDPRQTMSSRSAKHEGKVAPGDYIWNFHFPFPAAAVDPNMSAEGRYLRAPQSFSESRTPASIQYDLILRLGRGALRLNRIITVPIIYTPKIIPDSPSFLRGLAYREGNPLPGPLEDPDGWHTLDPVVAPIKPPRTQDLVDVECQLSLAKPASLAQF
;
A
#
# COMPACT_ATOMS: atom_id res chain seq x y z
N MET A 1 -15.88 -34.17 -5.59
CA MET A 1 -14.90 -33.32 -6.32
C MET A 1 -13.60 -33.30 -5.52
N SER A 2 -12.41 -33.37 -6.14
CA SER A 2 -11.13 -33.37 -5.39
C SER A 2 -10.51 -31.97 -5.33
N ILE A 3 -10.36 -31.43 -4.13
CA ILE A 3 -9.75 -30.13 -3.83
C ILE A 3 -8.49 -30.40 -2.99
N HIS A 4 -7.39 -29.74 -3.33
CA HIS A 4 -6.08 -29.92 -2.68
C HIS A 4 -5.73 -28.74 -1.78
N SER A 5 -6.11 -27.54 -2.21
CA SER A 5 -5.92 -26.32 -1.44
C SER A 5 -7.03 -25.32 -1.74
N ILE A 6 -7.27 -24.45 -0.77
CA ILE A 6 -8.13 -23.29 -0.86
C ILE A 6 -7.32 -22.13 -0.31
N SER A 7 -7.09 -21.12 -1.12
CA SER A 7 -6.41 -19.91 -0.70
C SER A 7 -7.09 -18.67 -1.27
N VAL A 8 -6.92 -17.56 -0.56
CA VAL A 8 -7.31 -16.23 -1.00
C VAL A 8 -6.03 -15.47 -1.30
N VAL A 9 -5.99 -14.78 -2.44
CA VAL A 9 -4.83 -14.02 -2.88
C VAL A 9 -5.24 -12.57 -3.11
N ILE A 10 -4.49 -11.63 -2.54
CA ILE A 10 -4.59 -10.21 -2.91
C ILE A 10 -3.54 -9.93 -3.96
N LYS A 11 -3.97 -9.38 -5.09
CA LYS A 11 -3.10 -8.97 -6.18
C LYS A 11 -3.25 -7.47 -6.43
N GLY A 12 -2.18 -6.70 -6.30
CA GLY A 12 -2.12 -5.28 -6.63
C GLY A 12 -1.36 -5.05 -7.93
N ARG A 13 -1.92 -4.26 -8.83
CA ARG A 13 -1.37 -3.97 -10.16
C ARG A 13 -1.38 -2.49 -10.48
N ILE A 14 -0.28 -2.01 -11.04
CA ILE A 14 -0.21 -0.73 -11.74
C ILE A 14 -0.47 -1.03 -13.22
N ILE A 15 -1.45 -0.35 -13.79
CA ILE A 15 -1.78 -0.45 -15.22
C ILE A 15 -1.44 0.90 -15.83
N THR A 16 -0.45 0.93 -16.71
CA THR A 16 -0.06 2.12 -17.46
C THR A 16 -0.52 2.02 -18.91
N THR A 17 -1.24 3.02 -19.38
CA THR A 17 -1.77 3.10 -20.75
C THR A 17 -1.03 4.20 -21.52
N GLY A 18 0.12 3.88 -22.13
CA GLY A 18 0.99 4.86 -22.80
C GLY A 18 1.80 4.28 -23.95
N ARG A 19 2.11 5.14 -24.94
CA ARG A 19 2.53 4.84 -26.34
C ARG A 19 3.78 3.96 -26.59
N VAL A 20 4.45 3.40 -25.58
CA VAL A 20 5.68 2.62 -25.83
C VAL A 20 5.63 1.22 -25.21
N GLU A 21 5.11 1.06 -24.00
CA GLU A 21 4.83 -0.27 -23.41
C GLU A 21 3.53 -0.21 -22.61
N GLU A 22 2.43 -0.61 -23.25
CA GLU A 22 1.18 -0.89 -22.54
C GLU A 22 1.41 -2.13 -21.67
N GLY A 23 1.28 -1.97 -20.36
CA GLY A 23 1.74 -2.98 -19.42
C GLY A 23 0.97 -2.95 -18.11
N SER A 24 0.76 -4.14 -17.55
CA SER A 24 0.29 -4.31 -16.17
C SER A 24 1.43 -4.86 -15.34
N ASN A 25 1.93 -4.06 -14.40
CA ASN A 25 2.98 -4.48 -13.47
C ASN A 25 2.35 -4.88 -12.13
N THR A 26 2.68 -6.08 -11.64
CA THR A 26 2.20 -6.56 -10.34
C THR A 26 3.20 -6.14 -9.26
N PHE A 27 2.78 -5.25 -8.36
CA PHE A 27 3.61 -4.78 -7.24
C PHE A 27 3.26 -5.49 -5.92
N LEU A 28 2.15 -6.22 -5.87
CA LEU A 28 1.69 -6.94 -4.70
C LEU A 28 1.08 -8.27 -5.13
N GLU A 29 1.58 -9.38 -4.57
CA GLU A 29 0.91 -10.67 -4.59
C GLU A 29 1.06 -11.32 -3.20
N TYR A 30 -0.03 -11.34 -2.45
CA TYR A 30 -0.08 -11.93 -1.10
C TYR A 30 -1.06 -13.08 -1.08
N ALA A 31 -0.62 -14.27 -0.67
CA ALA A 31 -1.46 -15.47 -0.60
C ALA A 31 -1.71 -15.88 0.85
N HIS A 32 -2.98 -16.05 1.21
CA HIS A 32 -3.44 -16.55 2.50
C HIS A 32 -4.13 -17.91 2.32
N THR A 33 -3.55 -18.95 2.90
CA THR A 33 -4.06 -20.32 2.79
C THR A 33 -5.15 -20.60 3.81
N LEU A 34 -6.36 -20.90 3.34
CA LEU A 34 -7.52 -21.24 4.19
C LEU A 34 -7.55 -22.72 4.54
N TRP A 35 -7.25 -23.57 3.56
CA TRP A 35 -7.30 -25.01 3.75
C TRP A 35 -6.32 -25.74 2.83
N THR A 36 -5.74 -26.83 3.33
CA THR A 36 -4.99 -27.82 2.53
C THR A 36 -5.36 -29.21 2.99
N LYS A 37 -5.04 -30.24 2.20
CA LYS A 37 -5.22 -31.66 2.61
C LYS A 37 -4.58 -32.01 3.96
N ALA A 38 -3.53 -31.29 4.36
CA ALA A 38 -2.86 -31.49 5.64
C ALA A 38 -3.75 -31.09 6.83
N HIS A 39 -4.78 -30.26 6.61
CA HIS A 39 -5.72 -29.82 7.64
C HIS A 39 -6.85 -30.83 7.91
N GLY A 40 -6.93 -31.96 7.18
CA GLY A 40 -7.98 -32.96 7.39
C GLY A 40 -9.31 -32.62 6.69
N ASP A 41 -10.40 -33.28 7.10
CA ASP A 41 -11.75 -32.99 6.60
C ASP A 41 -12.22 -31.60 7.06
N PRO A 42 -12.53 -30.65 6.16
CA PRO A 42 -12.93 -29.30 6.52
C PRO A 42 -14.24 -29.20 7.33
N ARG A 43 -15.02 -30.27 7.46
CA ARG A 43 -16.26 -30.30 8.29
C ARG A 43 -16.04 -30.81 9.71
N GLN A 44 -14.88 -31.38 10.02
CA GLN A 44 -14.60 -31.89 11.35
C GLN A 44 -13.84 -30.84 12.15
N THR A 45 -14.55 -30.17 13.07
CA THR A 45 -14.00 -29.03 13.82
C THR A 45 -12.97 -29.42 14.87
N MET A 46 -12.88 -30.68 15.30
CA MET A 46 -11.74 -31.23 16.05
C MET A 46 -11.70 -32.76 15.94
N SER A 47 -10.49 -33.33 15.93
CA SER A 47 -10.15 -34.76 16.14
C SER A 47 -10.21 -35.75 14.95
N SER A 48 -9.20 -35.69 14.08
CA SER A 48 -8.38 -36.89 13.78
C SER A 48 -7.02 -36.45 13.27
N ARG A 49 -6.02 -36.35 14.14
CA ARG A 49 -4.64 -35.96 13.78
C ARG A 49 -3.87 -37.04 12.97
N SER A 50 -4.53 -38.00 12.35
CA SER A 50 -3.84 -39.19 11.82
C SER A 50 -4.24 -39.67 10.42
N ALA A 51 -5.05 -38.95 9.65
CA ALA A 51 -5.26 -39.29 8.25
C ALA A 51 -5.11 -38.06 7.34
N LYS A 52 -4.09 -38.07 6.47
CA LYS A 52 -4.00 -37.14 5.34
C LYS A 52 -5.32 -37.23 4.57
N HIS A 53 -6.07 -36.13 4.48
CA HIS A 53 -7.34 -36.15 3.76
C HIS A 53 -7.07 -36.39 2.28
N GLU A 54 -7.81 -37.30 1.64
CA GLU A 54 -7.64 -37.62 0.22
C GLU A 54 -7.96 -36.42 -0.69
N GLY A 55 -8.59 -35.38 -0.12
CA GLY A 55 -9.04 -34.17 -0.79
C GLY A 55 -10.41 -34.35 -1.44
N LYS A 56 -11.10 -35.46 -1.19
CA LYS A 56 -12.48 -35.65 -1.60
C LYS A 56 -13.37 -34.79 -0.70
N VAL A 57 -13.82 -33.68 -1.25
CA VAL A 57 -14.79 -32.80 -0.58
C VAL A 57 -16.17 -33.32 -0.96
N ALA A 58 -16.96 -33.69 0.06
CA ALA A 58 -18.31 -34.20 -0.13
C ALA A 58 -19.24 -33.08 -0.64
N PRO A 59 -20.34 -33.41 -1.34
CA PRO A 59 -21.35 -32.41 -1.70
C PRO A 59 -21.89 -31.69 -0.46
N GLY A 60 -22.14 -30.39 -0.58
CA GLY A 60 -22.63 -29.54 0.49
C GLY A 60 -22.04 -28.13 0.42
N ASP A 61 -22.50 -27.28 1.32
CA ASP A 61 -22.03 -25.90 1.45
C ASP A 61 -20.85 -25.82 2.41
N TYR A 62 -19.86 -25.01 2.05
CA TYR A 62 -18.65 -24.81 2.84
C TYR A 62 -18.39 -23.33 3.02
N ILE A 63 -18.11 -22.95 4.26
CA ILE A 63 -17.81 -21.57 4.65
C ILE A 63 -16.43 -21.54 5.29
N TRP A 64 -15.51 -20.78 4.70
CA TRP A 64 -14.20 -20.50 5.27
C TRP A 64 -14.12 -19.01 5.60
N ASN A 65 -14.21 -18.70 6.89
CA ASN A 65 -13.97 -17.35 7.38
C ASN A 65 -12.47 -17.04 7.28
N PHE A 66 -12.13 -15.83 6.86
CA PHE A 66 -10.76 -15.39 6.75
C PHE A 66 -10.60 -13.96 7.25
N HIS A 67 -9.46 -13.69 7.85
CA HIS A 67 -9.06 -12.36 8.28
C HIS A 67 -7.54 -12.30 8.27
N PHE A 68 -7.01 -11.25 7.66
CA PHE A 68 -5.58 -10.95 7.68
C PHE A 68 -5.39 -9.44 7.48
N PRO A 69 -4.34 -8.84 8.05
CA PRO A 69 -4.03 -7.44 7.82
C PRO A 69 -3.73 -7.23 6.32
N PHE A 70 -4.16 -6.08 5.78
CA PHE A 70 -3.85 -5.76 4.39
C PHE A 70 -2.31 -5.69 4.22
N PRO A 71 -1.74 -6.41 3.25
CA PRO A 71 -0.29 -6.52 3.12
C PRO A 71 0.33 -5.17 2.72
N ALA A 72 1.36 -4.74 3.46
CA ALA A 72 2.23 -3.65 3.03
C ALA A 72 3.05 -4.10 1.81
N ALA A 73 3.32 -3.20 0.87
CA ALA A 73 4.04 -3.54 -0.34
C ALA A 73 5.56 -3.69 -0.07
N ALA A 74 6.18 -4.64 -0.74
CA ALA A 74 7.61 -4.65 -1.08
C ALA A 74 7.68 -5.46 -2.38
N VAL A 75 8.31 -5.00 -3.45
CA VAL A 75 9.73 -4.60 -3.57
C VAL A 75 9.84 -3.45 -4.56
N ASP A 76 10.68 -2.44 -4.27
CA ASP A 76 11.13 -1.48 -5.29
C ASP A 76 12.14 -2.20 -6.22
N PRO A 77 11.85 -2.37 -7.52
CA PRO A 77 12.76 -3.03 -8.45
C PRO A 77 14.08 -2.28 -8.67
N ASN A 78 14.19 -1.02 -8.22
CA ASN A 78 15.36 -0.16 -8.42
C ASN A 78 16.25 0.05 -7.17
N MET A 79 15.89 -0.49 -6.00
CA MET A 79 16.71 -0.37 -4.78
C MET A 79 17.28 -1.71 -4.32
N SER A 80 18.60 -1.73 -4.08
CA SER A 80 19.36 -2.84 -3.51
C SER A 80 18.82 -3.31 -2.15
N ALA A 81 19.25 -4.51 -1.75
CA ALA A 81 18.77 -5.42 -0.71
C ALA A 81 18.42 -4.89 0.72
N GLU A 82 18.44 -3.59 0.98
CA GLU A 82 17.86 -2.95 2.19
C GLU A 82 16.54 -2.22 1.90
N GLY A 83 15.76 -2.74 0.94
CA GLY A 83 14.51 -2.16 0.45
C GLY A 83 13.54 -1.80 1.58
N ARG A 84 13.34 -0.48 1.78
CA ARG A 84 12.29 0.05 2.66
C ARG A 84 10.94 -0.46 2.18
N TYR A 85 10.20 -1.15 3.05
CA TYR A 85 8.82 -1.53 2.81
C TYR A 85 7.98 -0.28 2.51
N LEU A 86 7.55 -0.11 1.25
CA LEU A 86 6.64 0.96 0.88
C LEU A 86 5.22 0.52 1.21
N ARG A 87 4.39 1.40 1.78
CA ARG A 87 2.98 1.05 1.99
C ARG A 87 2.33 0.78 0.63
N ALA A 88 1.43 -0.20 0.58
CA ALA A 88 0.63 -0.43 -0.61
C ALA A 88 -0.10 0.88 -0.97
N PRO A 89 -0.01 1.36 -2.21
CA PRO A 89 -0.65 2.61 -2.61
C PRO A 89 -2.18 2.45 -2.59
N GLN A 90 -2.91 3.55 -2.44
CA GLN A 90 -4.36 3.52 -2.55
C GLN A 90 -4.81 3.13 -3.97
N SER A 91 -6.01 2.56 -4.09
CA SER A 91 -6.68 2.39 -5.37
C SER A 91 -6.80 3.74 -6.06
N PHE A 92 -6.45 3.79 -7.34
CA PHE A 92 -6.44 5.03 -8.12
C PHE A 92 -6.89 4.76 -9.55
N SER A 93 -7.78 5.60 -10.06
CA SER A 93 -8.19 5.58 -11.47
C SER A 93 -8.74 6.95 -11.84
N GLU A 94 -8.11 7.63 -12.80
CA GLU A 94 -8.51 8.96 -13.25
C GLU A 94 -8.49 9.04 -14.78
N SER A 95 -9.52 9.63 -15.38
CA SER A 95 -9.71 9.61 -16.84
C SER A 95 -8.64 10.32 -17.66
N ARG A 96 -7.89 11.27 -17.07
CA ARG A 96 -6.84 12.05 -17.75
C ARG A 96 -5.43 11.56 -17.43
N THR A 97 -5.31 10.54 -16.60
CA THR A 97 -4.03 10.01 -16.14
C THR A 97 -3.84 8.62 -16.75
N PRO A 98 -2.77 8.39 -17.54
CA PRO A 98 -2.52 7.11 -18.21
C PRO A 98 -1.99 6.03 -17.25
N ALA A 99 -2.48 6.01 -16.01
CA ALA A 99 -2.07 5.09 -14.96
C ALA A 99 -3.25 4.83 -14.02
N SER A 100 -3.44 3.56 -13.65
CA SER A 100 -4.39 3.16 -12.61
C SER A 100 -3.77 2.14 -11.68
N ILE A 101 -4.23 2.13 -10.43
CA ILE A 101 -3.84 1.20 -9.38
C ILE A 101 -5.05 0.38 -9.02
N GLN A 102 -5.00 -0.91 -9.30
CA GLN A 102 -6.11 -1.84 -9.12
C GLN A 102 -5.71 -2.98 -8.19
N TYR A 103 -6.68 -3.45 -7.41
CA TYR A 103 -6.53 -4.58 -6.51
C TYR A 103 -7.59 -5.63 -6.79
N ASP A 104 -7.19 -6.89 -6.79
CA ASP A 104 -8.05 -8.04 -6.96
C ASP A 104 -7.95 -8.97 -5.74
N LEU A 105 -9.11 -9.41 -5.24
CA LEU A 105 -9.24 -10.52 -4.32
C LEU A 105 -9.54 -11.79 -5.11
N ILE A 106 -8.64 -12.76 -5.04
CA ILE A 106 -8.64 -13.96 -5.88
C ILE A 106 -8.79 -15.19 -4.99
N LEU A 107 -9.94 -15.88 -5.08
CA LEU A 107 -10.09 -17.22 -4.51
C LEU A 107 -9.46 -18.24 -5.47
N ARG A 108 -8.42 -18.93 -5.01
CA ARG A 108 -7.75 -20.01 -5.73
C ARG A 108 -8.13 -21.36 -5.11
N LEU A 109 -8.85 -22.18 -5.89
CA LEU A 109 -9.14 -23.57 -5.57
C LEU A 109 -8.12 -24.47 -6.28
N GLY A 110 -7.09 -24.88 -5.55
CA GLY A 110 -6.07 -25.80 -6.02
C GLY A 110 -6.65 -27.20 -6.22
N ARG A 111 -6.50 -27.74 -7.42
CA ARG A 111 -6.86 -29.12 -7.75
C ARG A 111 -5.60 -29.92 -8.11
N GLY A 112 -5.68 -31.25 -8.05
CA GLY A 112 -4.52 -32.11 -8.31
C GLY A 112 -3.97 -31.97 -9.73
N ALA A 113 -2.80 -32.56 -9.97
CA ALA A 113 -1.87 -32.34 -11.10
C ALA A 113 -2.43 -32.39 -12.55
N LEU A 114 -3.71 -32.73 -12.74
CA LEU A 114 -4.35 -32.87 -14.07
C LEU A 114 -5.61 -32.00 -14.23
N ARG A 115 -5.92 -31.11 -13.28
CA ARG A 115 -7.12 -30.26 -13.33
C ARG A 115 -6.77 -28.80 -13.14
N LEU A 116 -7.27 -27.95 -14.04
CA LEU A 116 -7.14 -26.50 -13.93
C LEU A 116 -7.71 -26.02 -12.58
N ASN A 117 -6.95 -25.15 -11.92
CA ASN A 117 -7.39 -24.46 -10.72
C ASN A 117 -8.63 -23.63 -11.05
N ARG A 118 -9.63 -23.66 -10.17
CA ARG A 118 -10.78 -22.75 -10.30
C ARG A 118 -10.41 -21.46 -9.59
N ILE A 119 -10.49 -20.37 -10.34
CA ILE A 119 -10.16 -19.04 -9.86
C ILE A 119 -11.45 -18.23 -9.89
N ILE A 120 -11.74 -17.53 -8.80
CA ILE A 120 -12.78 -16.51 -8.75
C ILE A 120 -12.07 -15.22 -8.39
N THR A 121 -12.24 -14.19 -9.21
CA THR A 121 -11.60 -12.89 -9.05
C THR A 121 -12.68 -11.85 -8.75
N VAL A 122 -12.48 -11.07 -7.71
CA VAL A 122 -13.36 -9.97 -7.31
C VAL A 122 -12.50 -8.71 -7.18
N PRO A 123 -12.82 -7.62 -7.89
CA PRO A 123 -12.10 -6.37 -7.71
C PRO A 123 -12.38 -5.79 -6.32
N ILE A 124 -11.38 -5.19 -5.70
CA ILE A 124 -11.50 -4.52 -4.40
C ILE A 124 -10.92 -3.10 -4.48
N ILE A 125 -11.50 -2.19 -3.69
CA ILE A 125 -11.01 -0.82 -3.53
C ILE A 125 -10.27 -0.76 -2.20
N TYR A 126 -9.01 -0.31 -2.25
CA TYR A 126 -8.17 -0.12 -1.07
C TYR A 126 -7.97 1.37 -0.80
N THR A 127 -8.53 1.84 0.31
CA THR A 127 -8.37 3.21 0.81
C THR A 127 -7.69 3.14 2.19
N PRO A 128 -6.37 3.40 2.27
CA PRO A 128 -5.65 3.36 3.54
C PRO A 128 -6.08 4.52 4.43
N LYS A 129 -6.22 4.26 5.74
CA LYS A 129 -6.34 5.33 6.73
C LYS A 129 -4.95 5.88 7.05
N ILE A 130 -4.63 7.06 6.54
CA ILE A 130 -3.38 7.76 6.80
C ILE A 130 -3.65 8.84 7.85
N ILE A 131 -3.09 8.66 9.05
CA ILE A 131 -3.20 9.65 10.12
C ILE A 131 -1.85 10.40 10.17
N PRO A 132 -1.84 11.74 10.08
CA PRO A 132 -0.63 12.51 10.33
C PRO A 132 -0.05 12.22 11.71
N ASP A 133 1.25 12.44 11.85
CA ASP A 133 1.85 12.57 13.17
C ASP A 133 1.23 13.75 13.94
N SER A 134 1.32 13.73 15.26
CA SER A 134 0.81 14.85 16.06
C SER A 134 1.55 16.15 15.71
N PRO A 135 0.85 17.30 15.64
CA PRO A 135 1.51 18.58 15.44
C PRO A 135 2.47 18.89 16.59
N SER A 136 3.43 19.78 16.33
CA SER A 136 4.28 20.35 17.39
C SER A 136 3.42 21.00 18.48
N PHE A 137 3.97 21.11 19.69
CA PHE A 137 3.26 21.68 20.83
C PHE A 137 2.77 23.11 20.56
N LEU A 138 3.64 23.98 20.05
CA LEU A 138 3.32 25.38 19.76
C LEU A 138 2.24 25.52 18.68
N ARG A 139 2.30 24.67 17.64
CA ARG A 139 1.26 24.63 16.61
C ARG A 139 -0.06 24.10 17.15
N GLY A 140 -0.04 23.07 18.00
CA GLY A 140 -1.22 22.56 18.69
C GLY A 140 -1.88 23.62 19.57
N LEU A 141 -1.08 24.43 20.27
CA LEU A 141 -1.56 25.56 21.06
C LEU A 141 -2.20 26.63 20.17
N ALA A 142 -1.55 27.01 19.07
CA ALA A 142 -2.07 27.99 18.12
C ALA A 142 -3.42 27.56 17.53
N TYR A 143 -3.58 26.29 17.15
CA TYR A 143 -4.86 25.76 16.69
C TYR A 143 -5.96 25.83 17.75
N ARG A 144 -5.64 25.48 19.00
CA ARG A 144 -6.61 25.48 20.10
C ARG A 144 -7.07 26.89 20.47
N GLU A 145 -6.18 27.86 20.41
CA GLU A 145 -6.45 29.26 20.78
C GLU A 145 -6.90 30.11 19.59
N GLY A 146 -6.85 29.59 18.36
CA GLY A 146 -7.16 30.35 17.15
C GLY A 146 -6.10 31.41 16.80
N ASN A 147 -4.87 31.23 17.29
CA ASN A 147 -3.76 32.15 17.04
C ASN A 147 -3.13 31.89 15.65
N PRO A 148 -2.43 32.89 15.08
CA PRO A 148 -1.60 32.68 13.89
C PRO A 148 -0.58 31.54 14.11
N LEU A 149 -0.31 30.77 13.05
CA LEU A 149 0.65 29.67 13.12
C LEU A 149 2.08 30.21 13.31
N PRO A 150 2.86 29.64 14.23
CA PRO A 150 4.25 30.04 14.44
C PRO A 150 5.10 29.73 13.21
N GLY A 151 6.01 30.66 12.91
CA GLY A 151 6.95 30.52 11.81
C GLY A 151 8.04 29.47 12.09
N PRO A 152 8.85 29.10 11.09
CA PRO A 152 9.92 28.12 11.24
C PRO A 152 11.01 28.50 12.25
N LEU A 153 11.19 29.81 12.51
CA LEU A 153 12.11 30.30 13.54
C LEU A 153 11.53 30.17 14.96
N GLU A 154 10.20 30.27 15.09
CA GLU A 154 9.49 30.26 16.38
C GLU A 154 9.12 28.84 16.82
N ASP A 155 8.88 27.94 15.86
CA ASP A 155 8.55 26.54 16.09
C ASP A 155 9.35 25.60 15.16
N PRO A 156 10.67 25.45 15.34
CA PRO A 156 11.49 24.61 14.46
C PRO A 156 10.99 23.16 14.35
N ASP A 157 10.38 22.62 15.41
CA ASP A 157 9.83 21.26 15.46
C ASP A 157 8.62 21.09 14.53
N GLY A 158 7.80 22.14 14.38
CA GLY A 158 6.66 22.19 13.48
C GLY A 158 7.02 22.31 12.01
N TRP A 159 8.30 22.40 11.65
CA TRP A 159 8.74 22.56 10.27
C TRP A 159 9.82 21.54 9.88
N HIS A 160 9.85 21.17 8.61
CA HIS A 160 10.94 20.45 7.97
C HIS A 160 11.72 21.46 7.15
N THR A 161 12.89 21.83 7.65
CA THR A 161 13.73 22.85 7.03
C THR A 161 14.83 22.16 6.23
N LEU A 162 14.94 22.51 4.95
CA LEU A 162 15.98 22.01 4.05
C LEU A 162 17.26 22.83 4.22
N ASP A 163 18.36 22.29 3.70
CA ASP A 163 19.63 23.01 3.68
C ASP A 163 19.50 24.31 2.87
N PRO A 164 20.10 25.42 3.34
CA PRO A 164 20.08 26.67 2.61
C PRO A 164 20.75 26.55 1.24
N VAL A 165 20.14 27.18 0.24
CA VAL A 165 20.68 27.29 -1.12
C VAL A 165 21.14 28.72 -1.32
N VAL A 166 22.43 28.88 -1.65
CA VAL A 166 23.01 30.17 -2.03
C VAL A 166 22.94 30.31 -3.54
N ALA A 167 22.30 31.37 -4.02
CA ALA A 167 22.19 31.68 -5.43
C ALA A 167 22.65 33.12 -5.71
N PRO A 168 23.55 33.33 -6.69
CA PRO A 168 23.93 34.67 -7.12
C PRO A 168 22.77 35.30 -7.88
N ILE A 169 22.32 36.46 -7.42
CA ILE A 169 21.29 37.26 -8.07
C ILE A 169 21.92 38.53 -8.60
N LYS A 170 21.49 38.98 -9.78
CA LYS A 170 21.87 40.29 -10.33
C LYS A 170 20.77 41.32 -10.05
N PRO A 171 20.97 42.28 -9.13
CA PRO A 171 19.99 43.30 -8.86
C PRO A 171 19.80 44.21 -10.08
N PRO A 172 18.59 44.73 -10.35
CA PRO A 172 18.32 45.56 -11.53
C PRO A 172 19.08 46.89 -11.58
N ARG A 173 19.79 47.31 -10.50
CA ARG A 173 20.53 48.57 -10.40
C ARG A 173 22.00 48.42 -9.98
N THR A 174 22.52 47.19 -9.91
CA THR A 174 23.90 46.94 -9.47
C THR A 174 24.62 46.09 -10.52
N GLN A 175 25.87 46.44 -10.84
CA GLN A 175 26.68 45.64 -11.77
C GLN A 175 27.17 44.35 -11.12
N ASP A 176 27.32 44.34 -9.80
CA ASP A 176 27.81 43.21 -9.03
C ASP A 176 26.73 42.16 -8.78
N LEU A 177 27.15 40.89 -8.80
CA LEU A 177 26.33 39.78 -8.34
C LEU A 177 26.30 39.80 -6.81
N VAL A 178 25.10 39.59 -6.26
CA VAL A 178 24.90 39.48 -4.82
C VAL A 178 24.44 38.06 -4.52
N ASP A 179 25.16 37.36 -3.66
CA ASP A 179 24.75 36.05 -3.18
C ASP A 179 23.57 36.20 -2.23
N VAL A 180 22.48 35.47 -2.53
CA VAL A 180 21.31 35.39 -1.67
C VAL A 180 21.14 33.96 -1.19
N GLU A 181 21.05 33.84 0.13
CA GLU A 181 20.77 32.58 0.80
C GLU A 181 19.26 32.42 0.97
N CYS A 182 18.73 31.32 0.44
CA CYS A 182 17.32 30.96 0.53
C CYS A 182 17.18 29.63 1.26
N GLN A 183 16.33 29.58 2.28
CA GLN A 183 16.05 28.34 3.01
C GLN A 183 14.56 28.00 2.93
N LEU A 184 14.25 26.80 2.43
CA LEU A 184 12.87 26.32 2.32
C LEU A 184 12.49 25.53 3.58
N SER A 185 11.39 25.94 4.22
CA SER A 185 10.79 25.23 5.35
C SER A 185 9.37 24.77 4.99
N LEU A 186 9.09 23.49 5.18
CA LEU A 186 7.79 22.86 4.93
C LEU A 186 7.08 22.53 6.24
N ALA A 187 5.80 22.87 6.36
CA ALA A 187 5.04 22.62 7.59
C ALA A 187 4.85 21.11 7.85
N LYS A 188 5.09 20.68 9.09
CA LYS A 188 4.75 19.35 9.60
C LYS A 188 3.45 19.40 10.42
N PRO A 189 2.68 18.30 10.47
CA PRO A 189 2.84 17.07 9.68
C PRO A 189 2.38 17.30 8.22
N ALA A 190 3.13 16.76 7.26
CA ALA A 190 2.77 16.82 5.84
C ALA A 190 1.75 15.71 5.51
N SER A 191 0.53 15.80 6.04
CA SER A 191 -0.53 14.86 5.64
C SER A 191 -1.45 15.48 4.60
N LEU A 192 -1.58 14.78 3.47
CA LEU A 192 -2.77 14.87 2.65
C LEU A 192 -3.88 14.09 3.38
N ALA A 193 -4.70 14.77 4.18
CA ALA A 193 -5.91 14.17 4.72
C ALA A 193 -6.90 13.96 3.56
N GLN A 194 -7.05 12.72 3.09
CA GLN A 194 -8.18 12.34 2.25
C GLN A 194 -9.26 11.78 3.18
N PHE A 195 -10.39 12.49 3.23
CA PHE A 195 -11.60 12.12 3.97
C PHE A 195 -12.43 11.10 3.20
#